data_AF-A0A9Q7TT91-F1
#
_entry.id   AF-A0A9Q7TT91-F1
#
_cell.length_a   1.000
_cell.length_b   1.000
_cell.length_c   1.000
_cell.angle_alpha   90.00
_cell.angle_beta   90.00
_cell.angle_gamma   90.00
#
_symmetry.space_group_name_H-M   'P 1'
#
loop_
_entity.id
_entity.type
_entity.pdbx_description
1 polymer ?
#
loop_
_entity_poly.entity_id
_entity_poly.type
_entity_poly.pdbx_seq_one_letter_code
_entity_poly.pdbx_strand_id
1 'polypeptide(L)'
;MPPSTRAGQMGRDDDQAAAATGNGREEGWLTQVVRILQLANPALMAEEAIMEKIPKDISSSIAHIKKLSDSNWHTWEPTFIDCLQRVRNAKEILYSIITPGSKEYDKDLDKALVGLIHACCNNSLDSRIDTYTVRGADEEVQLSSMLYSKLKKALTLNDTVKRAGLQDRIHTVRLHNRDVVRLGKELNSIWNDAARLGKRFDEDLKKSTLYCCIAQDWFYANAVNALKTAKPDCEYDEAYNALAKKQQDGEISGRIRGAARVATSAEQGTKGFR
;
A
#
# COMPACT_ATOMS: atom_id res chain seq x y z
N MET A 1 -99.17 -14.33 38.90
CA MET A 1 -98.60 -13.35 37.96
C MET A 1 -97.93 -12.24 38.77
N PRO A 2 -96.59 -12.18 38.83
CA PRO A 2 -95.86 -11.16 39.60
C PRO A 2 -95.35 -10.01 38.70
N PRO A 3 -95.11 -8.80 39.25
CA PRO A 3 -94.45 -7.72 38.54
C PRO A 3 -92.95 -7.56 38.90
N SER A 4 -92.19 -7.20 37.86
CA SER A 4 -90.98 -6.37 37.72
C SER A 4 -90.21 -5.84 38.95
N THR A 5 -88.87 -5.98 38.88
CA THR A 5 -87.83 -5.29 39.69
C THR A 5 -86.77 -4.77 38.68
N ARG A 6 -86.63 -3.44 38.45
CA ARG A 6 -85.67 -2.47 39.06
C ARG A 6 -84.19 -2.86 38.81
N ALA A 7 -83.21 -2.04 38.44
CA ALA A 7 -82.91 -0.62 38.14
C ALA A 7 -81.55 -0.67 37.37
N GLY A 8 -81.07 0.27 36.55
CA GLY A 8 -80.93 1.71 36.75
C GLY A 8 -79.43 2.09 36.72
N GLN A 9 -78.95 2.45 35.53
CA GLN A 9 -78.19 3.66 35.17
C GLN A 9 -76.92 4.16 35.94
N MET A 10 -75.86 4.37 35.13
CA MET A 10 -74.79 5.42 35.12
C MET A 10 -73.84 5.67 36.31
N GLY A 11 -72.54 5.73 35.98
CA GLY A 11 -71.50 6.45 36.73
C GLY A 11 -70.17 6.51 35.96
N ARG A 12 -69.59 7.71 35.80
CA ARG A 12 -68.34 8.07 35.12
C ARG A 12 -67.15 8.08 36.10
N ASP A 13 -65.98 7.75 35.55
CA ASP A 13 -64.59 8.26 35.72
C ASP A 13 -63.86 8.30 37.09
N ASP A 14 -62.58 7.92 36.95
CA ASP A 14 -61.34 8.20 37.72
C ASP A 14 -61.08 7.53 39.08
N ASP A 15 -60.17 6.53 39.11
CA ASP A 15 -58.76 6.74 39.54
C ASP A 15 -57.93 5.43 39.60
N GLN A 16 -56.82 5.45 38.85
CA GLN A 16 -55.48 4.94 39.13
C GLN A 16 -55.16 3.51 39.66
N ALA A 17 -54.22 2.91 38.92
CA ALA A 17 -53.04 2.16 39.38
C ALA A 17 -53.05 0.61 39.38
N ALA A 18 -52.35 0.11 38.35
CA ALA A 18 -51.17 -0.77 38.45
C ALA A 18 -51.31 -2.29 38.26
N ALA A 19 -50.42 -2.76 37.37
CA ALA A 19 -49.78 -4.07 37.31
C ALA A 19 -50.66 -5.26 36.84
N ALA A 20 -50.18 -6.23 36.08
CA ALA A 20 -48.90 -6.47 35.42
C ALA A 20 -49.07 -7.76 34.60
N THR A 21 -48.63 -7.70 33.34
CA THR A 21 -47.66 -8.63 32.72
C THR A 21 -47.98 -10.13 32.63
N GLY A 22 -47.99 -10.62 31.38
CA GLY A 22 -47.87 -12.04 31.07
C GLY A 22 -47.62 -12.28 29.58
N ASN A 23 -46.39 -12.08 29.11
CA ASN A 23 -45.85 -12.75 27.92
C ASN A 23 -44.32 -12.69 27.95
N GLY A 24 -43.73 -13.51 28.82
CA GLY A 24 -42.29 -13.78 28.84
C GLY A 24 -41.96 -14.79 27.74
N ARG A 25 -41.53 -14.30 26.58
CA ARG A 25 -40.68 -15.08 25.66
C ARG A 25 -39.26 -14.80 26.10
N GLU A 26 -38.57 -15.79 26.66
CA GLU A 26 -37.17 -15.67 27.06
C GLU A 26 -36.33 -15.30 25.84
N GLU A 27 -36.02 -14.01 25.69
CA GLU A 27 -34.96 -13.56 24.80
C GLU A 27 -33.64 -14.07 25.39
N GLY A 28 -32.93 -14.90 24.61
CA GLY A 28 -31.64 -15.45 25.04
C GLY A 28 -30.69 -14.32 25.46
N TRP A 29 -29.92 -14.54 26.52
CA TRP A 29 -29.05 -13.54 27.13
C TRP A 29 -28.14 -12.82 26.11
N LEU A 30 -27.72 -13.51 25.04
CA LEU A 30 -26.96 -12.92 23.92
C LEU A 30 -27.75 -11.83 23.18
N THR A 31 -29.04 -12.05 22.93
CA THR A 31 -29.92 -11.07 22.29
C THR A 31 -30.14 -9.85 23.18
N GLN A 32 -30.25 -10.07 24.49
CA GLN A 32 -30.36 -9.00 25.48
C GLN A 32 -29.07 -8.16 25.53
N VAL A 33 -27.90 -8.81 25.56
CA VAL A 33 -26.59 -8.14 25.58
C VAL A 33 -26.35 -7.36 24.30
N VAL A 34 -26.71 -7.93 23.13
CA VAL A 34 -26.60 -7.23 21.85
C VAL A 34 -27.48 -5.99 21.82
N ARG A 35 -28.74 -6.05 22.28
CA ARG A 35 -29.59 -4.84 22.39
C ARG A 35 -29.02 -3.79 23.33
N ILE A 36 -28.49 -4.20 24.48
CA ILE A 36 -27.89 -3.27 25.44
C ILE A 36 -26.66 -2.58 24.82
N LEU A 37 -25.82 -3.33 24.09
CA LEU A 37 -24.67 -2.77 23.38
C LEU A 37 -25.10 -1.84 22.23
N GLN A 38 -26.15 -2.18 21.50
CA GLN A 38 -26.74 -1.35 20.44
C GLN A 38 -27.38 -0.05 20.98
N LEU A 39 -28.00 -0.11 22.16
CA LEU A 39 -28.55 1.06 22.86
C LEU A 39 -27.45 1.94 23.47
N ALA A 40 -26.38 1.33 23.98
CA ALA A 40 -25.26 2.03 24.61
C ALA A 40 -24.33 2.70 23.58
N ASN A 41 -24.29 2.20 22.34
CA ASN A 41 -23.49 2.78 21.28
C ASN A 41 -24.25 2.81 19.93
N PRO A 42 -24.97 3.91 19.64
CA PRO A 42 -25.69 4.10 18.38
C PRO A 42 -24.77 4.05 17.13
N ALA A 43 -23.45 4.20 17.30
CA ALA A 43 -22.49 4.10 16.20
C ALA A 43 -22.33 2.66 15.67
N LEU A 44 -22.57 1.63 16.50
CA LEU A 44 -22.56 0.22 16.05
C LEU A 44 -23.74 -0.09 15.11
N MET A 45 -24.92 0.47 15.39
CA MET A 45 -26.08 0.39 14.49
C MET A 45 -25.83 1.14 13.18
N ALA A 46 -25.09 2.25 13.24
CA ALA A 46 -24.69 2.97 12.06
C ALA A 46 -23.72 2.14 11.21
N GLU A 47 -22.71 1.45 11.78
CA GLU A 47 -21.80 0.60 11.01
C GLU A 47 -22.51 -0.57 10.29
N GLU A 48 -23.49 -1.22 10.94
CA GLU A 48 -24.27 -2.30 10.30
C GLU A 48 -25.23 -1.79 9.21
N ALA A 49 -25.86 -0.62 9.39
CA ALA A 49 -26.75 -0.02 8.38
C ALA A 49 -25.98 0.66 7.23
N ILE A 50 -24.77 1.18 7.48
CA ILE A 50 -23.89 1.79 6.47
C ILE A 50 -23.36 0.72 5.49
N MET A 51 -23.23 -0.53 5.94
CA MET A 51 -22.92 -1.69 5.08
C MET A 51 -24.05 -2.08 4.11
N GLU A 52 -25.24 -1.47 4.20
CA GLU A 52 -26.36 -1.81 3.33
C GLU A 52 -26.22 -1.18 1.92
N LYS A 53 -25.46 -0.08 1.78
CA LYS A 53 -25.23 0.62 0.51
C LYS A 53 -24.09 0.03 -0.33
N ILE A 54 -23.14 -0.63 0.31
CA ILE A 54 -22.03 -1.32 -0.37
C ILE A 54 -22.31 -2.83 -0.30
N PRO A 55 -22.59 -3.49 -1.44
CA PRO A 55 -22.82 -4.93 -1.50
C PRO A 55 -21.76 -5.74 -0.72
N LYS A 56 -22.20 -6.76 0.02
CA LYS A 56 -21.34 -7.57 0.90
C LYS A 56 -20.19 -8.25 0.16
N ASP A 57 -20.41 -8.67 -1.07
CA ASP A 57 -19.39 -9.26 -1.94
C ASP A 57 -18.30 -8.26 -2.31
N ILE A 58 -18.65 -6.99 -2.52
CA ILE A 58 -17.71 -5.90 -2.77
C ILE A 58 -16.94 -5.57 -1.49
N SER A 59 -17.62 -5.41 -0.36
CA SER A 59 -16.98 -5.21 0.94
C SER A 59 -16.01 -6.35 1.29
N SER A 60 -16.39 -7.60 1.02
CA SER A 60 -15.53 -8.76 1.19
C SER A 60 -14.32 -8.74 0.25
N SER A 61 -14.51 -8.37 -1.02
CA SER A 61 -13.42 -8.25 -1.99
C SER A 61 -12.41 -7.19 -1.54
N ILE A 62 -12.90 -6.05 -1.05
CA ILE A 62 -12.09 -4.95 -0.55
C ILE A 62 -11.34 -5.35 0.73
N ALA A 63 -11.94 -6.17 1.60
CA ALA A 63 -11.27 -6.68 2.80
C ALA A 63 -10.04 -7.56 2.48
N HIS A 64 -9.98 -8.17 1.29
CA HIS A 64 -8.82 -8.93 0.81
C HIS A 64 -7.74 -8.07 0.15
N ILE A 65 -8.02 -6.80 -0.14
CA ILE A 65 -6.99 -5.87 -0.63
C ILE A 65 -6.01 -5.62 0.52
N LYS A 66 -4.71 -5.65 0.21
CA LYS A 66 -3.66 -5.27 1.18
C LYS A 66 -3.97 -3.87 1.73
N LYS A 67 -3.97 -3.69 3.06
CA LYS A 67 -4.24 -2.40 3.70
C LYS A 67 -3.39 -1.28 3.09
N LEU A 68 -4.00 -0.11 2.91
CA LEU A 68 -3.37 1.07 2.36
C LEU A 68 -2.27 1.58 3.31
N SER A 69 -1.13 1.94 2.75
CA SER A 69 0.07 2.39 3.45
C SER A 69 0.74 3.50 2.65
N ASP A 70 1.76 4.11 3.23
CA ASP A 70 2.59 5.16 2.61
C ASP A 70 3.36 4.72 1.36
N SER A 71 3.29 3.44 0.98
CA SER A 71 4.13 2.84 -0.06
C SER A 71 3.38 2.10 -1.16
N ASN A 72 2.09 1.82 -0.99
CA ASN A 72 1.34 0.98 -1.92
C ASN A 72 0.18 1.70 -2.61
N TRP A 73 0.10 3.03 -2.55
CA TRP A 73 -0.96 3.80 -3.22
C TRP A 73 -1.12 3.41 -4.70
N HIS A 74 -0.02 3.35 -5.46
CA HIS A 74 -0.03 3.04 -6.89
C HIS A 74 -0.50 1.62 -7.25
N THR A 75 -0.51 0.68 -6.29
CA THR A 75 -1.10 -0.66 -6.47
C THR A 75 -2.49 -0.75 -5.84
N TRP A 76 -2.70 -0.05 -4.73
CA TRP A 76 -3.95 -0.07 -3.97
C TRP A 76 -5.09 0.67 -4.70
N GLU A 77 -4.83 1.87 -5.23
CA GLU A 77 -5.88 2.71 -5.83
C GLU A 77 -6.55 2.03 -7.03
N PRO A 78 -5.82 1.46 -8.00
CA PRO A 78 -6.47 0.78 -9.13
C PRO A 78 -7.34 -0.39 -8.66
N THR A 79 -6.86 -1.21 -7.72
CA THR A 79 -7.62 -2.36 -7.21
C THR A 79 -8.85 -1.94 -6.41
N PHE A 80 -8.73 -0.90 -5.59
CA PHE A 80 -9.84 -0.35 -4.82
C PHE A 80 -10.94 0.23 -5.73
N ILE A 81 -10.54 1.01 -6.74
CA ILE A 81 -11.48 1.60 -7.71
C ILE A 81 -12.12 0.53 -8.60
N ASP A 82 -11.37 -0.50 -8.99
CA ASP A 82 -11.90 -1.64 -9.76
C ASP A 82 -12.98 -2.41 -8.98
N CYS A 83 -12.84 -2.53 -7.65
CA CYS A 83 -13.89 -3.10 -6.81
C CYS A 83 -15.11 -2.18 -6.74
N LEU A 84 -14.89 -0.87 -6.56
CA LEU A 84 -15.95 0.11 -6.38
C LEU A 84 -16.74 0.45 -7.65
N GLN A 85 -16.21 0.21 -8.84
CA GLN A 85 -16.90 0.50 -10.10
C GLN A 85 -18.26 -0.23 -10.24
N ARG A 86 -18.46 -1.32 -9.47
CA ARG A 86 -19.71 -2.08 -9.43
C ARG A 86 -20.78 -1.43 -8.56
N VAL A 87 -20.40 -0.47 -7.71
CA VAL A 87 -21.34 0.32 -6.89
C VAL A 87 -21.70 1.58 -7.68
N ARG A 88 -22.98 1.69 -8.03
CA ARG A 88 -23.49 2.84 -8.78
C ARG A 88 -23.11 4.15 -8.08
N ASN A 89 -22.58 5.11 -8.84
CA ASN A 89 -22.19 6.45 -8.42
C ASN A 89 -21.00 6.52 -7.42
N ALA A 90 -20.45 5.40 -6.92
CA ALA A 90 -19.40 5.44 -5.90
C ALA A 90 -18.11 6.09 -6.41
N LYS A 91 -17.68 5.73 -7.62
CA LYS A 91 -16.48 6.28 -8.27
C LYS A 91 -16.66 7.77 -8.57
N GLU A 92 -17.85 8.15 -9.04
CA GLU A 92 -18.19 9.51 -9.39
C GLU A 92 -18.27 10.41 -8.14
N ILE A 93 -18.81 9.89 -7.03
CA ILE A 93 -18.79 10.58 -5.73
C ILE A 93 -17.34 10.75 -5.25
N LEU A 94 -16.53 9.68 -5.25
CA LEU A 94 -15.12 9.74 -4.81
C LEU A 94 -14.28 10.76 -5.59
N TYR A 95 -14.50 10.87 -6.91
CA TYR A 95 -13.81 11.83 -7.75
C TYR A 95 -14.45 13.22 -7.79
N SER A 96 -15.44 13.50 -6.92
CA SER A 96 -16.18 14.76 -6.86
C SER A 96 -16.90 15.13 -8.16
N ILE A 97 -17.22 14.15 -9.01
CA ILE A 97 -18.04 14.36 -10.22
C ILE A 97 -19.49 14.56 -9.82
N ILE A 98 -20.00 13.73 -8.89
CA ILE A 98 -21.31 13.91 -8.25
C ILE A 98 -21.07 14.63 -6.93
N THR A 99 -21.54 15.87 -6.82
CA THR A 99 -21.30 16.74 -5.65
C THR A 99 -22.45 16.72 -4.67
N PRO A 100 -22.20 17.03 -3.37
CA PRO A 100 -23.25 17.21 -2.38
C PRO A 100 -24.30 18.22 -2.85
N GLY A 101 -25.58 17.86 -2.67
CA GLY A 101 -26.71 18.69 -3.10
C GLY A 101 -27.22 18.40 -4.51
N SER A 102 -26.51 17.59 -5.30
CA SER A 102 -27.04 17.08 -6.57
C SER A 102 -28.09 15.98 -6.33
N LYS A 103 -28.99 15.79 -7.30
CA LYS A 103 -30.05 14.76 -7.24
C LYS A 103 -29.48 13.34 -7.22
N GLU A 104 -28.29 13.17 -7.77
CA GLU A 104 -27.60 11.87 -7.90
C GLU A 104 -26.72 11.55 -6.70
N TYR A 105 -26.57 12.50 -5.77
CA TYR A 105 -25.77 12.36 -4.57
C TYR A 105 -26.49 11.54 -3.50
N ASP A 106 -25.88 10.45 -3.09
CA ASP A 106 -26.36 9.60 -2.00
C ASP A 106 -25.48 9.83 -0.76
N LYS A 107 -26.06 10.49 0.26
CA LYS A 107 -25.39 10.81 1.54
C LYS A 107 -24.99 9.56 2.31
N ASP A 108 -25.79 8.51 2.25
CA ASP A 108 -25.52 7.27 2.99
C ASP A 108 -24.40 6.48 2.30
N LEU A 109 -24.39 6.48 0.96
CA LEU A 109 -23.28 5.94 0.18
C LEU A 109 -21.96 6.70 0.45
N ASP A 110 -21.99 8.03 0.48
CA ASP A 110 -20.79 8.82 0.81
C ASP A 110 -20.25 8.49 2.20
N LYS A 111 -21.14 8.38 3.21
CA LYS A 111 -20.78 7.95 4.56
C LYS A 111 -20.19 6.53 4.58
N ALA A 112 -20.74 5.62 3.78
CA ALA A 112 -20.20 4.26 3.62
C ALA A 112 -18.81 4.25 2.99
N LEU A 113 -18.59 5.10 1.98
CA LEU A 113 -17.27 5.24 1.36
C LEU A 113 -16.24 5.81 2.34
N VAL A 114 -16.60 6.77 3.19
CA VAL A 114 -15.73 7.25 4.26
C VAL A 114 -15.32 6.11 5.19
N GLY A 115 -16.29 5.37 5.72
CA GLY A 115 -16.03 4.23 6.62
C GLY A 115 -15.17 3.15 5.95
N LEU A 116 -15.44 2.86 4.68
CA LEU A 116 -14.69 1.88 3.89
C LEU A 116 -13.24 2.31 3.66
N ILE A 117 -12.98 3.58 3.33
CA ILE A 117 -11.61 4.10 3.19
C ILE A 117 -10.85 3.96 4.51
N HIS A 118 -11.45 4.39 5.63
CA HIS A 118 -10.84 4.24 6.95
C HIS A 118 -10.55 2.78 7.30
N ALA A 119 -11.48 1.88 7.00
CA ALA A 119 -11.29 0.45 7.21
C ALA A 119 -10.15 -0.12 6.35
N CYS A 120 -9.85 0.46 5.18
CA CYS A 120 -8.77 0.03 4.32
C CYS A 120 -7.39 0.53 4.76
N CYS A 121 -7.31 1.58 5.57
CA CYS A 121 -6.06 2.14 6.04
C CYS A 121 -5.32 1.18 6.98
N ASN A 122 -3.99 1.13 6.85
CA ASN A 122 -3.13 0.43 7.78
C ASN A 122 -2.87 1.32 9.00
N ASN A 123 -3.54 1.05 10.12
CA ASN A 123 -3.44 1.85 11.34
C ASN A 123 -2.38 1.29 12.31
N SER A 124 -1.40 0.53 11.80
CA SER A 124 -0.23 0.11 12.60
C SER A 124 0.58 1.32 13.04
N LEU A 125 1.22 1.27 14.21
CA LEU A 125 2.07 2.35 14.73
C LEU A 125 3.18 2.81 13.76
N ASP A 126 3.61 1.92 12.84
CA ASP A 126 4.62 2.21 11.82
C ASP A 126 4.08 2.94 10.59
N SER A 127 2.76 3.11 10.49
CA SER A 127 2.08 3.73 9.35
C SER A 127 1.72 5.18 9.68
N ARG A 128 2.02 6.11 8.79
CA ARG A 128 1.62 7.52 8.96
C ARG A 128 0.27 7.84 8.33
N ILE A 129 -0.43 6.83 7.83
CA ILE A 129 -1.64 7.04 7.05
C ILE A 129 -2.73 7.78 7.84
N ASP A 130 -2.78 7.55 9.16
CA ASP A 130 -3.72 8.22 10.06
C ASP A 130 -3.58 9.74 10.02
N THR A 131 -2.37 10.25 9.77
CA THR A 131 -2.14 11.71 9.64
C THR A 131 -2.89 12.32 8.45
N TYR A 132 -3.23 11.51 7.45
CA TYR A 132 -3.94 11.95 6.23
C TYR A 132 -5.45 11.69 6.30
N THR A 133 -5.90 10.85 7.23
CA THR A 133 -7.31 10.48 7.38
C THR A 133 -8.05 11.36 8.40
N VAL A 134 -7.32 12.14 9.21
CA VAL A 134 -7.88 13.11 10.15
C VAL A 134 -8.72 14.16 9.42
N ARG A 135 -9.92 14.39 9.95
CA ARG A 135 -10.84 15.43 9.52
C ARG A 135 -10.20 16.82 9.71
N GLY A 136 -10.30 17.67 8.68
CA GLY A 136 -9.78 19.04 8.75
C GLY A 136 -10.56 19.90 9.73
N ALA A 137 -9.90 20.91 10.33
CA ALA A 137 -10.54 21.83 11.27
C ALA A 137 -11.70 22.61 10.64
N ASP A 138 -11.62 22.89 9.34
CA ASP A 138 -12.63 23.63 8.58
C ASP A 138 -13.71 22.74 7.93
N GLU A 139 -13.65 21.42 8.14
CA GLU A 139 -14.60 20.48 7.54
C GLU A 139 -15.76 20.26 8.48
N GLU A 140 -16.99 20.69 8.12
CA GLU A 140 -18.21 20.39 8.91
C GLU A 140 -18.62 18.92 8.87
N VAL A 141 -18.32 18.24 7.77
CA VAL A 141 -18.50 16.80 7.57
C VAL A 141 -17.33 16.30 6.73
N GLN A 142 -16.77 15.14 7.07
CA GLN A 142 -15.76 14.52 6.23
C GLN A 142 -16.46 13.83 5.05
N LEU A 143 -16.33 14.40 3.86
CA LEU A 143 -16.82 13.78 2.62
C LEU A 143 -15.82 12.74 2.12
N SER A 144 -16.31 11.67 1.51
CA SER A 144 -15.42 10.61 0.96
C SER A 144 -14.48 11.16 -0.09
N SER A 145 -14.96 12.10 -0.91
CA SER A 145 -14.17 12.71 -1.97
C SER A 145 -13.04 13.60 -1.44
N MET A 146 -13.27 14.31 -0.35
CA MET A 146 -12.25 15.13 0.31
C MET A 146 -11.18 14.24 0.95
N LEU A 147 -11.61 13.19 1.67
CA LEU A 147 -10.71 12.20 2.25
C LEU A 147 -9.86 11.52 1.16
N TYR A 148 -10.50 11.06 0.09
CA TYR A 148 -9.83 10.44 -1.06
C TYR A 148 -8.82 11.38 -1.71
N SER A 149 -9.19 12.64 -1.93
CA SER A 149 -8.32 13.66 -2.51
C SER A 149 -7.10 13.97 -1.63
N LYS A 150 -7.28 14.06 -0.30
CA LYS A 150 -6.18 14.21 0.66
C LYS A 150 -5.20 13.04 0.57
N LEU A 151 -5.70 11.81 0.62
CA LEU A 151 -4.89 10.59 0.51
C LEU A 151 -4.15 10.56 -0.82
N LYS A 152 -4.86 10.77 -1.93
CA LYS A 152 -4.27 10.80 -3.28
C LYS A 152 -3.14 11.82 -3.37
N LYS A 153 -3.36 13.04 -2.88
CA LYS A 153 -2.35 14.12 -2.91
C LYS A 153 -1.13 13.76 -2.08
N ALA A 154 -1.32 13.34 -0.82
CA ALA A 154 -0.23 13.03 0.09
C ALA A 154 0.60 11.83 -0.40
N LEU A 155 -0.07 10.75 -0.80
CA LEU A 155 0.59 9.50 -1.16
C LEU A 155 1.24 9.58 -2.55
N THR A 156 0.66 10.31 -3.51
CA THR A 156 1.31 10.58 -4.81
C THR A 156 2.53 11.48 -4.65
N LEU A 157 2.49 12.46 -3.75
CA LEU A 157 3.66 13.28 -3.43
C LEU A 157 4.78 12.43 -2.82
N ASN A 158 4.45 11.54 -1.89
CA ASN A 158 5.41 10.62 -1.28
C ASN A 158 6.08 9.72 -2.34
N ASP A 159 5.30 9.13 -3.24
CA ASP A 159 5.84 8.33 -4.35
C ASP A 159 6.75 9.17 -5.26
N THR A 160 6.40 10.45 -5.50
CA THR A 160 7.22 11.37 -6.29
C THR A 160 8.55 11.68 -5.60
N VAL A 161 8.54 11.96 -4.29
CA VAL A 161 9.75 12.20 -3.50
C VAL A 161 10.64 10.96 -3.48
N LYS A 162 10.06 9.77 -3.26
CA LYS A 162 10.80 8.50 -3.31
C LYS A 162 11.42 8.26 -4.68
N ARG A 163 10.68 8.52 -5.76
CA ARG A 163 11.20 8.41 -7.14
C ARG A 163 12.34 9.40 -7.40
N ALA A 164 12.25 10.63 -6.91
CA ALA A 164 13.33 11.61 -7.00
C ALA A 164 14.57 11.15 -6.22
N GLY A 165 14.38 10.62 -5.01
CA GLY A 165 15.47 10.03 -4.23
C GLY A 165 16.13 8.82 -4.91
N LEU A 166 15.35 7.99 -5.62
CA LEU A 166 15.93 6.90 -6.43
C LEU A 166 16.73 7.43 -7.61
N GLN A 167 16.27 8.51 -8.25
CA GLN A 167 17.02 9.13 -9.34
C GLN A 167 18.34 9.74 -8.84
N ASP A 168 18.33 10.40 -7.68
CA ASP A 168 19.56 10.87 -7.04
C ASP A 168 20.50 9.71 -6.70
N ARG A 169 19.98 8.63 -6.10
CA ARG A 169 20.75 7.42 -5.82
C ARG A 169 21.44 6.89 -7.07
N ILE A 170 20.75 6.77 -8.21
CA ILE A 170 21.34 6.35 -9.50
C ILE A 170 22.55 7.21 -9.87
N HIS A 171 22.47 8.53 -9.73
CA HIS A 171 23.57 9.44 -10.04
C HIS A 171 24.75 9.34 -9.05
N THR A 172 24.50 8.88 -7.83
CA THR A 172 25.55 8.68 -6.81
C THR A 172 26.20 7.30 -6.84
N VAL A 173 25.58 6.30 -7.48
CA VAL A 173 26.14 4.94 -7.56
C VAL A 173 27.49 4.96 -8.28
N ARG A 174 28.50 4.36 -7.65
CA ARG A 174 29.87 4.28 -8.17
C ARG A 174 30.45 2.89 -8.02
N LEU A 175 31.37 2.54 -8.91
CA LEU A 175 32.20 1.37 -8.76
C LEU A 175 33.20 1.58 -7.61
N HIS A 176 33.11 0.74 -6.59
CA HIS A 176 34.06 0.74 -5.47
C HIS A 176 34.97 -0.49 -5.53
N ASN A 177 36.27 -0.30 -5.34
CA ASN A 177 37.28 -1.39 -5.30
C ASN A 177 37.23 -2.35 -6.49
N ARG A 178 36.79 -1.88 -7.66
CA ARG A 178 36.55 -2.71 -8.86
C ARG A 178 35.56 -3.86 -8.63
N ASP A 179 34.67 -3.73 -7.66
CA ASP A 179 33.67 -4.76 -7.35
C ASP A 179 32.39 -4.53 -8.15
N VAL A 180 32.34 -5.10 -9.35
CA VAL A 180 31.17 -5.06 -10.25
C VAL A 180 30.02 -5.87 -9.66
N VAL A 181 30.29 -6.93 -8.90
CA VAL A 181 29.23 -7.75 -8.28
C VAL A 181 28.47 -6.93 -7.23
N ARG A 182 29.20 -6.19 -6.37
CA ARG A 182 28.58 -5.27 -5.41
C ARG A 182 27.81 -4.15 -6.10
N LEU A 183 28.39 -3.55 -7.14
CA LEU A 183 27.72 -2.54 -7.95
C LEU A 183 26.40 -3.07 -8.55
N GLY A 184 26.41 -4.28 -9.10
CA GLY A 184 25.21 -4.92 -9.65
C GLY A 184 24.13 -5.14 -8.62
N LYS A 185 24.48 -5.55 -7.39
CA LYS A 185 23.53 -5.68 -6.27
C LYS A 185 22.88 -4.34 -5.92
N GLU A 186 23.66 -3.27 -5.88
CA GLU A 186 23.17 -1.92 -5.56
C GLU A 186 22.23 -1.40 -6.65
N LEU A 187 22.61 -1.53 -7.92
CA LEU A 187 21.76 -1.17 -9.06
C LEU A 187 20.47 -1.99 -9.07
N ASN A 188 20.54 -3.31 -8.88
CA ASN A 188 19.36 -4.16 -8.81
C ASN A 188 18.44 -3.79 -7.64
N SER A 189 18.98 -3.37 -6.50
CA SER A 189 18.17 -2.84 -5.40
C SER A 189 17.39 -1.60 -5.83
N ILE A 190 18.03 -0.67 -6.54
CA ILE A 190 17.39 0.56 -7.04
C ILE A 190 16.30 0.24 -8.08
N TRP A 191 16.58 -0.67 -9.02
CA TRP A 191 15.60 -1.10 -10.02
C TRP A 191 14.37 -1.74 -9.37
N ASN A 192 14.57 -2.57 -8.34
CA ASN A 192 13.50 -3.19 -7.58
C ASN A 192 12.70 -2.17 -6.75
N ASP A 193 13.39 -1.19 -6.14
CA ASP A 193 12.73 -0.08 -5.43
C ASP A 193 11.84 0.73 -6.38
N ALA A 194 12.30 1.04 -7.59
CA ALA A 194 11.53 1.77 -8.58
C ALA A 194 10.32 0.98 -9.08
N ALA A 195 10.50 -0.32 -9.35
CA ALA A 195 9.41 -1.20 -9.77
C ALA A 195 8.31 -1.27 -8.70
N ARG A 196 8.69 -1.29 -7.42
CA ARG A 196 7.78 -1.19 -6.27
C ARG A 196 7.08 0.16 -6.13
N LEU A 197 7.47 1.18 -6.89
CA LEU A 197 6.78 2.47 -6.98
C LEU A 197 6.05 2.62 -8.32
N GLY A 198 5.83 1.52 -9.05
CA GLY A 198 5.19 1.53 -10.37
C GLY A 198 6.04 2.13 -11.48
N LYS A 199 7.35 2.34 -11.28
CA LYS A 199 8.27 2.84 -12.31
C LYS A 199 9.17 1.71 -12.80
N ARG A 200 9.00 1.32 -14.05
CA ARG A 200 9.94 0.41 -14.74
C ARG A 200 10.93 1.24 -15.54
N PHE A 201 12.22 1.01 -15.31
CA PHE A 201 13.27 1.58 -16.15
C PHE A 201 13.51 0.67 -17.35
N ASP A 202 13.69 1.28 -18.51
CA ASP A 202 14.06 0.56 -19.73
C ASP A 202 15.49 0.00 -19.65
N GLU A 203 15.74 -1.02 -20.47
CA GLU A 203 17.01 -1.74 -20.47
C GLU A 203 18.19 -0.85 -20.92
N ASP A 204 17.93 0.12 -21.81
CA ASP A 204 18.96 1.05 -22.28
C ASP A 204 19.45 1.98 -21.18
N LEU A 205 18.55 2.50 -20.35
CA LEU A 205 18.91 3.30 -19.19
C LEU A 205 19.69 2.47 -18.16
N LYS A 206 19.26 1.23 -17.88
CA LYS A 206 19.99 0.33 -16.96
C LYS A 206 21.40 0.07 -17.47
N LYS A 207 21.54 -0.27 -18.76
CA LYS A 207 22.82 -0.52 -19.44
C LYS A 207 23.71 0.73 -19.45
N SER A 208 23.15 1.88 -19.82
CA SER A 208 23.86 3.17 -19.82
C SER A 208 24.37 3.53 -18.43
N THR A 209 23.55 3.35 -17.40
CA THR A 209 23.93 3.55 -16.00
C THR A 209 25.10 2.66 -15.59
N LEU A 210 25.02 1.35 -15.88
CA LEU A 210 26.09 0.38 -15.60
C LEU A 210 27.41 0.81 -16.25
N TYR A 211 27.36 1.19 -17.53
CA TYR A 211 28.54 1.67 -18.24
C TYR A 211 29.08 2.97 -17.65
N CYS A 212 28.24 3.94 -17.31
CA CYS A 212 28.66 5.20 -16.69
C CYS A 212 29.37 4.97 -15.35
N CYS A 213 28.88 4.05 -14.51
CA CYS A 213 29.49 3.72 -13.21
C CYS A 213 30.89 3.11 -13.35
N ILE A 214 31.21 2.50 -14.50
CA ILE A 214 32.41 1.67 -14.70
C ILE A 214 33.39 2.28 -15.70
N ALA A 215 32.94 3.17 -16.60
CA ALA A 215 33.71 3.68 -17.73
C ALA A 215 35.00 4.41 -17.34
N GLN A 216 35.07 4.97 -16.13
CA GLN A 216 36.25 5.68 -15.63
C GLN A 216 37.31 4.74 -15.02
N ASP A 217 36.98 3.47 -14.77
CA ASP A 217 37.95 2.52 -14.23
C ASP A 217 38.75 1.87 -15.38
N TRP A 218 40.07 2.04 -15.31
CA TRP A 218 40.99 1.57 -16.36
C TRP A 218 40.95 0.04 -16.56
N PHE A 219 40.62 -0.74 -15.53
CA PHE A 219 40.54 -2.20 -15.65
C PHE A 219 39.38 -2.59 -16.57
N TYR A 220 38.27 -1.87 -16.50
CA TYR A 220 37.05 -2.16 -17.27
C TYR A 220 36.90 -1.37 -18.57
N ALA A 221 37.54 -0.22 -18.72
CA ALA A 221 37.38 0.68 -19.88
C ALA A 221 37.40 -0.06 -21.24
N ASN A 222 38.39 -0.92 -21.46
CA ASN A 222 38.51 -1.68 -22.71
C ASN A 222 37.36 -2.70 -22.91
N ALA A 223 36.87 -3.30 -21.83
CA ALA A 223 35.75 -4.24 -21.93
C ALA A 223 34.43 -3.53 -22.23
N VAL A 224 34.21 -2.36 -21.62
CA VAL A 224 33.04 -1.52 -21.93
C VAL A 224 33.06 -1.09 -23.40
N ASN A 225 34.21 -0.63 -23.91
CA ASN A 225 34.34 -0.26 -25.32
C ASN A 225 34.10 -1.46 -26.25
N ALA A 226 34.69 -2.62 -25.93
CA ALA A 226 34.47 -3.84 -26.70
C ALA A 226 33.01 -4.26 -26.72
N LEU A 227 32.30 -4.20 -25.59
CA LEU A 227 30.87 -4.49 -25.51
C LEU A 227 30.04 -3.53 -26.37
N LYS A 228 30.31 -2.22 -26.29
CA LYS A 228 29.64 -1.21 -27.11
C LYS A 228 29.83 -1.44 -28.61
N THR A 229 31.03 -1.84 -29.04
CA THR A 229 31.34 -2.07 -30.46
C THR A 229 30.83 -3.42 -30.96
N ALA A 230 31.02 -4.50 -30.20
CA ALA A 230 30.72 -5.85 -30.65
C ALA A 230 29.25 -6.25 -30.44
N LYS A 231 28.59 -5.68 -29.43
CA LYS A 231 27.22 -6.01 -29.04
C LYS A 231 26.46 -4.75 -28.56
N PRO A 232 26.21 -3.76 -29.44
CA PRO A 232 25.50 -2.54 -29.05
C PRO A 232 24.12 -2.82 -28.46
N ASP A 233 23.45 -3.86 -28.98
CA ASP A 233 22.08 -4.24 -28.63
C ASP A 233 22.00 -5.27 -27.48
N CYS A 234 23.12 -5.55 -26.78
CA CYS A 234 23.05 -6.44 -25.62
C CYS A 234 22.14 -5.85 -24.52
N GLU A 235 21.45 -6.76 -23.82
CA GLU A 235 20.63 -6.42 -22.66
C GLU A 235 21.52 -6.12 -21.43
N TYR A 236 20.93 -5.47 -20.43
CA TYR A 236 21.62 -5.13 -19.18
C TYR A 236 22.25 -6.35 -18.51
N ASP A 237 21.52 -7.47 -18.44
CA ASP A 237 22.00 -8.69 -17.78
C ASP A 237 23.20 -9.30 -18.52
N GLU A 238 23.20 -9.27 -19.85
CA GLU A 238 24.35 -9.72 -20.64
C GLU A 238 25.59 -8.85 -20.40
N ALA A 239 25.41 -7.53 -20.43
CA ALA A 239 26.48 -6.57 -20.18
C ALA A 239 27.06 -6.72 -18.76
N TYR A 240 26.18 -6.86 -17.76
CA TYR A 240 26.57 -7.12 -16.38
C TYR A 240 27.37 -8.42 -16.24
N ASN A 241 26.85 -9.52 -16.79
CA ASN A 241 27.51 -10.83 -16.69
C ASN A 241 28.89 -10.85 -17.36
N ALA A 242 29.05 -10.15 -18.49
CA ALA A 242 30.36 -10.02 -19.15
C ALA A 242 31.38 -9.27 -18.27
N LEU A 243 30.95 -8.20 -17.60
CA LEU A 243 31.80 -7.42 -16.70
C LEU A 243 32.12 -8.17 -15.41
N ALA A 244 31.15 -8.90 -14.85
CA ALA A 244 31.36 -9.76 -13.69
C ALA A 244 32.34 -10.90 -14.00
N LYS A 245 32.21 -11.55 -15.17
CA LYS A 245 33.17 -12.56 -15.63
C LYS A 245 34.58 -11.99 -15.75
N LYS A 246 34.73 -10.78 -16.30
CA LYS A 246 36.03 -10.11 -16.38
C LYS A 246 36.66 -9.86 -15.01
N GLN A 247 35.87 -9.50 -14.00
CA GLN A 247 36.36 -9.40 -12.62
C GLN A 247 36.93 -10.74 -12.14
N GLN A 248 36.15 -11.80 -12.31
CA GLN A 248 36.53 -13.17 -11.92
C GLN A 248 37.83 -13.61 -12.60
N ASP A 249 37.97 -13.39 -13.91
CA ASP A 249 39.18 -13.72 -14.67
C ASP A 249 40.40 -12.93 -14.16
N GLY A 250 40.20 -11.66 -13.81
CA GLY A 250 41.22 -10.80 -13.21
C GLY A 250 41.69 -11.28 -11.84
N GLU A 251 40.75 -11.70 -10.98
CA GLU A 251 41.04 -12.26 -9.66
C GLU A 251 41.83 -13.57 -9.77
N ILE A 252 41.43 -14.48 -10.66
CA ILE A 252 42.13 -15.76 -10.90
C ILE A 252 43.55 -15.49 -11.40
N SER A 253 43.71 -14.61 -12.40
CA SER A 253 45.03 -14.22 -12.93
C SER A 253 45.93 -13.57 -11.86
N GLY A 254 45.34 -12.76 -10.97
CA GLY A 254 46.03 -12.17 -9.83
C GLY A 254 46.54 -13.22 -8.85
N ARG A 255 45.70 -14.19 -8.48
CA ARG A 255 46.07 -15.31 -7.58
C ARG A 255 47.19 -16.17 -8.17
N ILE A 256 47.11 -16.51 -9.45
CA ILE A 256 48.15 -17.30 -10.13
C ILE A 256 49.49 -16.55 -10.10
N ARG A 257 49.51 -15.26 -10.45
CA ARG A 257 50.73 -14.44 -10.41
C ARG A 257 51.28 -14.28 -8.98
N GLY A 258 50.41 -14.13 -8.00
CA GLY A 258 50.79 -14.09 -6.58
C GLY A 258 51.47 -15.39 -6.14
N ALA A 259 50.84 -16.54 -6.42
CA ALA A 259 51.38 -17.85 -6.10
C ALA A 259 52.74 -18.10 -6.78
N ALA A 260 52.88 -17.74 -8.06
CA ALA A 260 54.14 -17.86 -8.79
C ALA A 260 55.28 -17.05 -8.15
N ARG A 261 55.00 -15.82 -7.67
CA ARG A 261 56.01 -15.00 -6.97
C ARG A 261 56.42 -15.59 -5.62
N VAL A 262 55.49 -16.18 -4.89
CA VAL A 262 55.79 -16.85 -3.61
C VAL A 262 56.68 -18.07 -3.85
N ALA A 263 56.36 -18.88 -4.87
CA ALA A 263 57.16 -20.05 -5.23
C ALA A 263 58.60 -19.68 -5.62
N THR A 264 58.79 -18.65 -6.46
CA THR A 264 60.13 -18.20 -6.86
C THR A 264 60.92 -17.54 -5.72
N SER A 265 60.26 -16.87 -4.79
CA SER A 265 60.92 -16.29 -3.59
C SER A 265 61.39 -17.37 -2.61
N ALA A 266 60.65 -18.47 -2.48
CA ALA A 266 61.02 -19.62 -1.65
C ALA A 266 62.24 -20.38 -2.20
N GLU A 267 62.35 -20.50 -3.54
CA GLU A 267 63.50 -21.11 -4.22
C GLU A 267 64.79 -20.27 -4.13
N GLN A 268 64.66 -18.93 -4.05
CA GLN A 268 65.81 -18.05 -3.88
C GLN A 268 66.31 -17.98 -2.44
N GLY A 269 65.41 -18.06 -1.45
CA GLY A 269 65.77 -18.12 -0.03
C GLY A 269 66.52 -19.40 0.40
N THR A 270 66.38 -20.49 -0.36
CA THR A 270 67.09 -21.76 -0.11
C THR A 270 68.47 -21.85 -0.75
N LYS A 271 68.83 -20.91 -1.65
CA LYS A 271 70.15 -20.86 -2.29
C LYS A 271 71.15 -19.90 -1.62
N GLY A 272 70.73 -19.20 -0.56
CA GLY A 272 71.56 -18.23 0.18
C GLY A 272 72.30 -18.77 1.41
N PHE A 273 72.13 -20.05 1.76
CA PHE A 273 72.86 -20.72 2.84
C PHE A 273 73.65 -21.90 2.29
N ARG A 274 74.82 -21.62 1.70
CA ARG A 274 75.92 -22.58 1.56
C ARG A 274 77.24 -21.86 1.66
#